data_AF-A0A399Z5N5-F1
#
_entry.id   AF-A0A399Z5N5-F1
#
_cell.length_a   1.000
_cell.length_b   1.000
_cell.length_c   1.000
_cell.angle_alpha   90.00
_cell.angle_beta   90.00
_cell.angle_gamma   90.00
#
_symmetry.space_group_name_H-M   'P 1'
#
loop_
_entity.id
_entity.type
_entity.pdbx_description
1 polymer ?
#
loop_
_entity_poly.entity_id
_entity_poly.type
_entity_poly.pdbx_seq_one_letter_code
_entity_poly.pdbx_strand_id
1 'polypeptide(L)' 'MAMREIAGHQVQVNEEGFMTDPQEWTKDIAVEIAKAEGIPELTLQHWQVIDFCRQDGMATGKAPTLRRITTAAGVTTKE' A
#
# COMPACT_ATOMS: atom_id res chain seq x y z
N MET A 1 -18.01 4.59 -3.84
CA MET A 1 -17.27 3.76 -2.87
C MET A 1 -17.71 2.33 -3.11
N ALA A 2 -16.77 1.45 -3.46
CA ALA A 2 -17.03 0.03 -3.68
C ALA A 2 -16.38 -0.77 -2.55
N MET A 3 -16.97 -1.90 -2.17
CA MET A 3 -16.34 -2.81 -1.21
C MET A 3 -15.69 -3.94 -1.99
N ARG A 4 -14.41 -4.19 -1.73
CA ARG A 4 -13.64 -5.26 -2.36
C ARG A 4 -13.20 -6.25 -1.30
N GLU A 5 -13.32 -7.53 -1.58
CA GLU A 5 -12.75 -8.56 -0.74
C GLU A 5 -11.30 -8.82 -1.13
N ILE A 6 -10.37 -8.66 -0.19
CA ILE A 6 -8.94 -8.92 -0.37
C ILE A 6 -8.45 -9.69 0.84
N ALA A 7 -7.77 -10.83 0.64
CA ALA A 7 -7.34 -11.72 1.72
C ALA A 7 -8.47 -12.18 2.68
N GLY A 8 -9.71 -12.25 2.19
CA GLY A 8 -10.89 -12.54 3.04
C GLY A 8 -11.35 -11.38 3.93
N HIS A 9 -10.75 -10.20 3.78
CA HIS A 9 -11.18 -8.96 4.43
C HIS A 9 -11.96 -8.10 3.44
N GLN A 10 -13.10 -7.56 3.89
CA GLN A 10 -13.82 -6.57 3.11
C GLN A 10 -13.21 -5.19 3.36
N VAL A 11 -12.75 -4.55 2.30
CA VAL A 11 -12.15 -3.22 2.35
C VAL A 11 -12.87 -2.26 1.41
N GLN A 12 -13.03 -1.02 1.84
CA GLN A 12 -13.58 0.03 1.00
C GLN A 12 -12.51 0.56 0.06
N VAL A 13 -12.82 0.49 -1.23
CA VAL A 13 -11.99 1.00 -2.31
C VAL A 13 -12.77 2.06 -3.10
N ASN A 14 -12.03 3.00 -3.68
CA ASN A 14 -12.57 3.95 -4.65
C ASN A 14 -12.68 3.30 -6.05
N GLU A 15 -13.15 4.06 -7.04
CA GLU A 15 -13.33 3.57 -8.42
C GLU A 15 -12.01 3.20 -9.12
N GLU A 16 -10.90 3.73 -8.62
CA GLU A 16 -9.55 3.41 -9.10
C GLU A 16 -8.95 2.19 -8.38
N GLY A 17 -9.63 1.65 -7.36
CA GLY A 17 -9.17 0.51 -6.58
C GLY A 17 -8.28 0.85 -5.38
N PHE A 18 -8.13 2.14 -5.05
CA PHE A 18 -7.40 2.58 -3.85
C PHE A 18 -8.25 2.48 -2.61
N MET A 19 -7.65 2.00 -1.52
CA MET A 19 -8.31 1.88 -0.23
C MET A 19 -8.63 3.25 0.35
N THR A 20 -9.87 3.43 0.79
CA THR A 20 -10.35 4.70 1.36
C THR A 20 -10.19 4.78 2.87
N ASP A 21 -10.28 3.64 3.57
CA ASP A 21 -10.06 3.57 5.02
C ASP A 21 -8.71 2.90 5.35
N PRO A 22 -7.73 3.63 5.92
CA PRO A 22 -6.45 3.05 6.29
C PRO A 22 -6.52 2.05 7.46
N GLN A 23 -7.62 2.03 8.23
CA GLN A 23 -7.84 1.07 9.33
C GLN A 23 -8.23 -0.33 8.83
N GLU A 24 -8.83 -0.41 7.65
CA GLU A 24 -9.20 -1.70 7.02
C GLU A 24 -7.97 -2.42 6.42
N TRP A 25 -6.87 -1.70 6.23
CA TRP A 25 -5.64 -2.27 5.71
C TRP A 25 -4.97 -3.23 6.69
N THR A 26 -4.52 -4.36 6.18
CA THR A 26 -3.73 -5.36 6.90
C THR A 26 -2.52 -5.80 6.07
N LYS A 27 -1.58 -6.48 6.71
CA LYS A 27 -0.41 -7.04 6.02
C LYS A 27 -0.81 -8.07 4.96
N ASP A 28 -1.82 -8.88 5.23
CA ASP A 28 -2.34 -9.88 4.30
C ASP A 28 -2.91 -9.25 3.03
N ILE A 29 -3.62 -8.13 3.16
CA ILE A 29 -4.13 -7.37 2.00
C ILE A 29 -2.98 -6.89 1.14
N ALA A 30 -1.91 -6.35 1.74
CA ALA A 30 -0.74 -5.92 0.98
C ALA A 30 -0.11 -7.07 0.20
N VAL A 31 -0.01 -8.27 0.81
CA VAL A 31 0.51 -9.47 0.17
C VAL A 31 -0.37 -9.91 -1.00
N GLU A 32 -1.70 -9.92 -0.83
CA GLU A 32 -2.62 -10.31 -1.92
C GLU A 32 -2.62 -9.30 -3.07
N ILE A 33 -2.53 -8.00 -2.78
CA ILE A 33 -2.34 -6.97 -3.81
C ILE A 33 -1.01 -7.19 -4.54
N ALA A 34 0.08 -7.45 -3.81
CA ALA A 34 1.39 -7.72 -4.41
C ALA A 34 1.32 -8.91 -5.37
N LYS A 35 0.70 -10.03 -4.94
CA LYS A 35 0.49 -11.20 -5.80
C LYS A 35 -0.33 -10.88 -7.04
N ALA A 36 -1.38 -10.06 -6.90
CA ALA A 36 -2.21 -9.62 -8.03
C ALA A 36 -1.42 -8.78 -9.05
N GLU A 37 -0.45 -7.98 -8.59
CA GLU A 37 0.48 -7.21 -9.42
C GLU A 37 1.65 -8.06 -9.97
N GLY A 38 1.68 -9.36 -9.68
CA GLY A 38 2.75 -10.28 -10.13
C GLY A 38 3.99 -10.27 -9.23
N ILE A 39 3.92 -9.66 -8.04
CA ILE A 39 4.95 -9.73 -7.00
C ILE A 39 4.64 -10.91 -6.08
N PRO A 40 5.40 -12.03 -6.15
CA PRO A 40 5.08 -13.23 -5.37
C PRO A 40 5.21 -13.02 -3.87
N GLU A 41 6.20 -12.23 -3.42
CA GLU A 41 6.46 -11.97 -2.01
C GLU A 41 6.92 -10.52 -1.77
N LEU A 42 6.38 -9.91 -0.72
CA LEU A 42 6.83 -8.60 -0.24
C LEU A 42 8.10 -8.77 0.59
N THR A 43 9.24 -8.32 0.05
CA THR A 43 10.53 -8.30 0.74
C THR A 43 10.58 -7.22 1.81
N LEU A 44 11.62 -7.24 2.65
CA LEU A 44 11.86 -6.20 3.65
C LEU A 44 11.90 -4.78 3.06
N GLN A 45 12.47 -4.61 1.86
CA GLN A 45 12.48 -3.31 1.18
C GLN A 45 11.08 -2.84 0.80
N HIS A 46 10.22 -3.75 0.31
CA HIS A 46 8.82 -3.43 0.04
C HIS A 46 8.08 -3.03 1.33
N TRP A 47 8.31 -3.75 2.43
CA TRP A 47 7.72 -3.39 3.73
C TRP A 47 8.21 -2.04 4.24
N GLN A 48 9.49 -1.70 4.07
CA GLN A 48 10.01 -0.38 4.42
C GLN A 48 9.29 0.75 3.68
N VAL A 49 9.05 0.59 2.37
CA VAL A 49 8.24 1.53 1.57
C VAL A 49 6.83 1.63 2.13
N ILE A 50 6.15 0.49 2.31
CA ILE A 50 4.76 0.42 2.73
C ILE A 50 4.58 1.05 4.12
N ASP A 51 5.43 0.70 5.09
CA ASP A 51 5.37 1.22 6.45
C ASP A 51 5.67 2.73 6.47
N PHE A 52 6.63 3.20 5.67
CA PHE A 52 6.85 4.63 5.51
C PHE A 52 5.62 5.33 4.94
N CYS A 53 5.00 4.76 3.90
CA CYS A 53 3.80 5.32 3.30
C CYS A 53 2.66 5.46 4.31
N ARG A 54 2.50 4.44 5.16
CA ARG A 54 1.49 4.42 6.20
C ARG A 54 1.78 5.43 7.30
N GLN A 55 3.02 5.49 7.80
CA GLN A 55 3.41 6.45 8.83
C GLN A 55 3.23 7.90 8.34
N ASP A 56 3.69 8.20 7.12
CA ASP A 56 3.54 9.53 6.53
C ASP A 56 2.08 9.86 6.23
N GLY A 57 1.31 8.87 5.77
CA GLY A 57 -0.13 8.98 5.54
C GLY A 57 -0.92 9.25 6.81
N MET A 58 -0.58 8.57 7.91
CA MET A 58 -1.19 8.83 9.22
C MET A 58 -0.79 10.20 9.79
N ALA A 59 0.46 10.63 9.56
CA ALA A 59 0.94 11.92 10.04
C ALA A 59 0.37 13.12 9.27
N THR A 60 0.20 12.98 7.95
CA THR A 60 -0.24 14.08 7.06
C THR A 60 -1.71 13.99 6.66
N GLY A 61 -2.37 12.86 6.91
CA GLY A 61 -3.72 12.55 6.46
C GLY A 61 -3.85 12.33 4.96
N LYS A 62 -2.73 12.23 4.22
CA LYS A 62 -2.69 12.08 2.76
C LYS A 62 -1.64 11.07 2.34
N ALA A 63 -1.91 10.33 1.27
CA ALA A 63 -0.92 9.42 0.70
C ALA A 63 0.36 10.20 0.33
N PRO A 64 1.56 9.68 0.67
CA PRO A 64 2.81 10.31 0.29
C PRO A 64 2.95 10.36 -1.22
N THR A 65 3.61 11.42 -1.71
CA THR A 65 3.94 11.51 -3.13
C THR A 65 5.05 10.53 -3.48
N LEU A 66 5.09 10.09 -4.74
CA LEU A 66 6.12 9.18 -5.27
C LEU A 66 7.54 9.62 -4.90
N ARG A 67 7.80 10.94 -4.92
CA ARG A 67 9.09 11.54 -4.55
C ARG A 67 9.47 11.31 -3.08
N ARG A 68 8.51 11.37 -2.17
CA ARG A 68 8.76 11.09 -0.74
C ARG A 68 9.07 9.61 -0.55
N ILE A 69 8.34 8.75 -1.25
CA ILE A 69 8.52 7.30 -1.20
C ILE A 69 9.92 6.93 -1.68
N THR A 70 10.34 7.39 -2.86
CA THR A 70 11.67 7.08 -3.40
C THR A 70 12.80 7.67 -2.55
N THR A 71 12.60 8.85 -1.97
CA THR A 71 13.59 9.49 -1.08
C THR A 71 13.72 8.74 0.26
N ALA A 72 12.60 8.32 0.84
CA ALA A 72 12.60 7.69 2.17
C ALA A 72 12.96 6.20 2.13
N ALA A 73 12.48 5.48 1.12
CA ALA A 73 12.75 4.06 0.98
C ALA A 73 14.01 3.76 0.16
N GLY A 74 14.66 4.77 -0.42
CA GLY A 74 15.90 4.60 -1.19
C GLY A 74 15.73 3.77 -2.47
N VAL A 75 14.50 3.45 -2.86
CA VAL A 75 14.18 2.74 -4.10
C VAL A 75 14.15 3.71 -5.26
N THR A 76 14.87 3.37 -6.32
CA THR A 76 14.82 4.09 -7.60
C THR A 76 13.76 3.45 -8.49
N THR A 77 12.97 4.23 -9.21
CA THR A 77 11.93 3.78 -10.15
C THR A 77 12.49 3.05 -11.39
N LYS A 78 13.73 2.55 -11.33
CA LYS A 78 14.50 2.08 -12.46
C LYS A 78 14.79 0.57 -12.44
N GLU A 79 14.13 -0.18 -11.55
CA GLU A 79 14.21 -1.64 -11.47
C GLU A 79 12.86 -2.29 -11.72
#